data_AF-A0AA35Q7P2-F1
#
_entry.id   AF-A0AA35Q7P2-F1
#
_cell.length_a   1.000
_cell.length_b   1.000
_cell.length_c   1.000
_cell.angle_alpha   90.00
_cell.angle_beta   90.00
_cell.angle_gamma   90.00
#
_symmetry.space_group_name_H-M   'P 1'
#
loop_
_entity.id
_entity.type
_entity.pdbx_description
1 polymer ?
#
loop_
_entity_poly.entity_id
_entity_poly.type
_entity_poly.pdbx_seq_one_letter_code
_entity_poly.pdbx_strand_id
1 'polypeptide(L)'
;MNDDFPSQASRTTLPKYAAANSEQRLLEGHFNIQPSMDWLQHAMGYFFKNFVYTPSPDGLGYLQFLPDLLSTQPNNMCLRDSLNAVAMTSLANVSGTSILHFKADQLYSIALRSMGTALRACSDEDDAALLAAVFLIQKREALSGNVNAMKPHETGLVQLLRARAPRKPQSKPEAGLLWTIHARLQVRSMDGGKSCADGLDALDLANGPQRPLQSGLNHIYSNVSKFCRDMKRLAKLNADGLYSSSSLIELTRALDMAFETERELAAWPSTLPPEQIPRPVQLVSDEISPELRFISKLYTFPEIQDGCRWSVYWTSRIQLLGAINDGLDLVSGTGKRYNSPLSQEAINLGMQSAADSICSAVPFMIGEVDPEGCPLVGQRGQALGAYFATRFIHIVNEVPFLPEQQRLWTLDCLLKLGQPRHLALAHEGVMEEKQSSSSEGNNPSALNEKGNTQVRRAHRNADQVSKAGDWLTAVTAS
;
A
#
# COMPACT_ATOMS: atom_id res chain seq x y z
N MET A 1 -37.43 54.59 65.75
CA MET A 1 -36.91 55.96 65.60
C MET A 1 -36.62 56.13 64.12
N ASN A 2 -37.70 56.37 63.39
CA ASN A 2 -38.13 57.70 62.87
C ASN A 2 -37.48 57.86 61.49
N ASP A 3 -38.21 57.53 60.42
CA ASP A 3 -39.18 58.43 59.75
C ASP A 3 -38.47 59.66 59.19
N ASP A 4 -38.42 59.76 57.86
CA ASP A 4 -39.03 60.87 57.11
C ASP A 4 -38.73 60.78 55.60
N PHE A 5 -39.76 60.34 54.86
CA PHE A 5 -40.10 60.83 53.51
C PHE A 5 -40.83 62.20 53.67
N PRO A 6 -41.33 62.94 52.63
CA PRO A 6 -41.25 62.84 51.15
C PRO A 6 -41.09 64.24 50.45
N SER A 7 -41.20 64.27 49.11
CA SER A 7 -42.06 65.19 48.29
C SER A 7 -41.31 65.72 47.06
N GLN A 8 -41.91 65.98 45.90
CA GLN A 8 -43.23 65.72 45.31
C GLN A 8 -43.12 66.13 43.82
N ALA A 9 -44.18 65.81 43.07
CA ALA A 9 -44.56 66.35 41.76
C ALA A 9 -43.95 65.64 40.53
N SER A 10 -44.65 65.34 39.44
CA SER A 10 -46.07 65.28 39.06
C SER A 10 -46.08 65.16 37.52
N ARG A 11 -47.12 64.51 36.96
CA ARG A 11 -47.71 64.75 35.63
C ARG A 11 -47.19 64.01 34.36
N THR A 12 -48.03 63.03 33.98
CA THR A 12 -48.77 62.90 32.70
C THR A 12 -48.10 62.40 31.39
N THR A 13 -48.65 61.25 30.93
CA THR A 13 -49.14 60.89 29.58
C THR A 13 -48.18 60.68 28.40
N LEU A 14 -48.06 59.40 27.97
CA LEU A 14 -48.20 58.76 26.62
C LEU A 14 -47.82 59.55 25.33
N PRO A 15 -47.62 58.89 24.16
CA PRO A 15 -46.91 57.65 23.81
C PRO A 15 -45.97 57.83 22.59
N LYS A 16 -45.11 56.85 22.26
CA LYS A 16 -44.92 56.29 20.89
C LYS A 16 -43.60 55.51 20.76
N TYR A 17 -43.77 54.24 20.38
CA TYR A 17 -42.78 53.43 19.68
C TYR A 17 -42.25 54.17 18.44
N ALA A 18 -40.94 54.35 18.35
CA ALA A 18 -40.10 54.16 17.16
C ALA A 18 -38.70 54.75 17.42
N ALA A 19 -37.68 54.06 16.89
CA ALA A 19 -36.27 54.48 16.82
C ALA A 19 -35.38 54.23 18.05
N ALA A 20 -35.01 52.96 18.25
CA ALA A 20 -33.74 52.58 18.85
C ALA A 20 -33.37 51.17 18.35
N ASN A 21 -33.00 51.02 17.07
CA ASN A 21 -32.49 49.75 16.55
C ASN A 21 -31.63 49.88 15.28
N SER A 22 -30.95 51.03 15.08
CA SER A 22 -30.11 51.24 13.90
C SER A 22 -28.63 51.53 14.19
N GLU A 23 -28.21 51.71 15.45
CA GLU A 23 -26.80 52.02 15.76
C GLU A 23 -26.04 50.92 16.52
N GLN A 24 -26.70 49.82 16.90
CA GLN A 24 -26.04 48.68 17.57
C GLN A 24 -25.69 47.50 16.64
N ARG A 25 -25.82 47.65 15.32
CA ARG A 25 -25.51 46.59 14.33
C ARG A 25 -24.16 46.74 13.61
N LEU A 26 -23.26 47.60 14.08
CA LEU A 26 -21.95 47.82 13.44
C LEU A 26 -20.74 47.32 14.24
N LEU A 27 -20.92 46.58 15.34
CA LEU A 27 -19.80 46.08 16.16
C LEU A 27 -19.91 44.60 16.59
N GLU A 28 -20.63 43.77 15.84
CA GLU A 28 -20.57 42.30 15.98
C GLU A 28 -20.09 41.66 14.68
N GLY A 29 -18.91 42.08 14.24
CA GLY A 29 -18.09 41.26 13.36
C GLY A 29 -17.50 40.13 14.18
N HIS A 30 -18.25 39.04 14.36
CA HIS A 30 -17.69 37.78 14.82
C HIS A 30 -16.57 37.38 13.84
N PHE A 31 -15.33 37.70 14.19
CA PHE A 31 -14.15 37.03 13.64
C PHE A 31 -14.20 35.57 14.11
N ASN A 32 -15.03 34.78 13.44
CA ASN A 32 -14.94 33.34 13.49
C ASN A 32 -13.67 32.98 12.70
N ILE A 33 -12.51 33.21 13.31
CA ILE A 33 -11.25 32.63 12.84
C ILE A 33 -11.38 31.15 13.15
N GLN A 34 -12.05 30.41 12.27
CA GLN A 34 -11.70 29.01 12.12
C GLN A 34 -10.18 29.00 11.89
N PRO A 35 -9.39 28.28 12.70
CA PRO A 35 -7.98 28.12 12.37
C PRO A 35 -7.96 27.58 10.94
N SER A 36 -7.41 28.38 10.02
CA SER A 36 -7.12 27.93 8.67
C SER A 36 -6.15 26.78 8.83
N MET A 37 -6.66 25.55 8.95
CA MET A 37 -5.82 24.38 8.95
C MET A 37 -5.11 24.39 7.61
N ASP A 38 -3.80 24.61 7.65
CA ASP A 38 -2.98 24.37 6.48
C ASP A 38 -2.97 22.86 6.26
N TRP A 39 -3.97 22.41 5.50
CA TRP A 39 -4.15 21.01 5.13
C TRP A 39 -2.89 20.44 4.47
N LEU A 40 -2.09 21.28 3.80
CA LEU A 40 -0.87 20.83 3.17
C LEU A 40 0.19 20.49 4.22
N GLN A 41 0.38 21.36 5.22
CA GLN A 41 1.29 21.08 6.34
C GLN A 41 0.87 19.83 7.12
N HIS A 42 -0.44 19.66 7.36
CA HIS A 42 -0.97 18.44 7.99
C HIS A 42 -0.74 17.20 7.13
N ALA A 43 -0.95 17.31 5.82
CA ALA A 43 -0.71 16.21 4.88
C ALA A 43 0.76 15.81 4.85
N MET A 44 1.69 16.77 4.85
CA MET A 44 3.12 16.48 4.94
C MET A 44 3.47 15.79 6.26
N GLY A 45 3.03 16.33 7.39
CA GLY A 45 3.26 15.73 8.70
C GLY A 45 2.73 14.30 8.79
N TYR A 46 1.53 14.06 8.22
CA TYR A 46 0.97 12.73 8.09
C TYR A 46 1.84 11.83 7.20
N PHE A 47 2.26 12.29 6.02
CA PHE A 47 3.04 11.48 5.09
C PHE A 47 4.40 11.07 5.67
N PHE A 48 5.15 12.01 6.25
CA PHE A 48 6.44 11.71 6.87
C PHE A 48 6.28 10.73 8.04
N LYS A 49 5.28 10.94 8.89
CA LYS A 49 5.04 10.04 10.03
C LYS A 49 4.70 8.60 9.60
N ASN A 50 3.95 8.44 8.51
CA ASN A 50 3.36 7.15 8.17
C ASN A 50 4.02 6.42 7.00
N PHE A 51 4.83 7.10 6.18
CA PHE A 51 5.48 6.51 5.00
C PHE A 51 6.98 6.75 4.93
N VAL A 52 7.55 7.67 5.71
CA VAL A 52 9.00 7.82 5.79
C VAL A 52 9.47 7.04 7.02
N TYR A 53 10.17 5.95 6.76
CA TYR A 53 10.63 5.03 7.79
C TYR A 53 12.15 5.06 7.84
N THR A 54 12.69 5.42 9.00
CA THR A 54 14.12 5.34 9.32
C THR A 54 14.28 4.33 10.45
N PRO A 55 14.89 3.17 10.19
CA PRO A 55 15.03 2.10 11.18
C PRO A 55 16.11 2.43 12.21
N SER A 56 16.28 1.51 13.17
CA SER A 56 17.48 1.40 14.02
C SER A 56 18.78 1.56 13.18
N PRO A 57 19.91 2.06 13.75
CA PRO A 57 21.16 2.36 13.03
C PRO A 57 21.64 1.30 12.01
N ASP A 58 21.24 0.05 12.18
CA ASP A 58 21.52 -1.07 11.29
C ASP A 58 20.31 -1.54 10.47
N GLY A 59 19.33 -0.72 10.12
CA GLY A 59 18.21 -1.12 9.24
C GLY A 59 18.21 -0.44 7.87
N LEU A 60 17.42 -0.97 6.93
CA LEU A 60 17.13 -0.33 5.64
C LEU A 60 15.78 0.38 5.72
N GLY A 61 15.78 1.71 5.68
CA GLY A 61 14.55 2.49 5.72
C GLY A 61 13.80 2.54 4.40
N TYR A 62 12.57 3.04 4.45
CA TYR A 62 11.75 3.30 3.28
C TYR A 62 11.49 4.78 3.15
N LEU A 63 11.79 5.35 1.98
CA LEU A 63 11.79 6.80 1.76
C LEU A 63 12.71 7.60 2.71
N GLN A 64 13.64 6.94 3.42
CA GLN A 64 14.57 7.60 4.36
C GLN A 64 15.44 8.68 3.72
N PHE A 65 15.63 8.63 2.40
CA PHE A 65 16.38 9.62 1.64
C PHE A 65 15.67 10.97 1.51
N LEU A 66 14.35 10.99 1.70
CA LEU A 66 13.51 12.12 1.33
C LEU A 66 13.79 13.39 2.16
N PRO A 67 13.94 13.34 3.50
CA PRO A 67 14.29 14.53 4.29
C PRO A 67 15.61 15.17 3.85
N ASP A 68 16.64 14.37 3.62
CA ASP A 68 17.96 14.84 3.20
C ASP A 68 17.91 15.43 1.78
N LEU A 69 17.17 14.79 0.87
CA LEU A 69 17.03 15.25 -0.51
C LEU A 69 16.28 16.60 -0.58
N LEU A 70 15.24 16.79 0.24
CA LEU A 70 14.54 18.07 0.33
C LEU A 70 15.41 19.18 0.93
N SER A 71 16.25 18.82 1.92
CA SER A 71 17.15 19.78 2.57
C SER A 71 18.28 20.23 1.64
N THR A 72 18.77 19.32 0.80
CA THR A 72 19.81 19.62 -0.21
C THR A 72 19.26 20.30 -1.46
N GLN A 73 17.98 20.09 -1.79
CA GLN A 73 17.33 20.67 -2.97
C GLN A 73 16.02 21.42 -2.64
N PRO A 74 16.05 22.45 -1.77
CA PRO A 74 14.84 23.12 -1.28
C PRO A 74 14.06 23.89 -2.36
N ASN A 75 14.74 24.25 -3.45
CA ASN A 75 14.17 25.02 -4.56
C ASN A 75 13.69 24.13 -5.73
N ASN A 76 13.81 22.80 -5.63
CA ASN A 76 13.33 21.90 -6.68
C ASN A 76 11.79 21.82 -6.63
N MET A 77 11.14 22.56 -7.52
CA MET A 77 9.67 22.63 -7.60
C MET A 77 9.04 21.27 -7.95
N CYS A 78 9.67 20.51 -8.85
CA CYS A 78 9.14 19.20 -9.28
C CYS A 78 9.07 18.21 -8.12
N LEU A 79 10.13 18.14 -7.31
CA LEU A 79 10.17 17.30 -6.10
C LEU A 79 9.12 17.74 -5.09
N ARG A 80 9.02 19.04 -4.81
CA ARG A 80 8.08 19.59 -3.83
C ARG A 80 6.62 19.38 -4.25
N ASP A 81 6.28 19.64 -5.50
CA ASP A 81 4.92 19.46 -6.00
C ASP A 81 4.51 17.99 -6.00
N SER A 82 5.43 17.08 -6.35
CA SER A 82 5.19 15.64 -6.30
C SER A 82 4.99 15.15 -4.86
N LEU A 83 5.77 15.66 -3.91
CA LEU A 83 5.58 15.40 -2.49
C LEU A 83 4.23 15.92 -1.99
N ASN A 84 3.86 17.15 -2.34
CA ASN A 84 2.58 17.74 -1.97
C ASN A 84 1.40 16.89 -2.49
N ALA A 85 1.50 16.42 -3.73
CA ALA A 85 0.48 15.57 -4.33
C ALA A 85 0.32 14.23 -3.58
N VAL A 86 1.41 13.49 -3.35
CA VAL A 86 1.34 12.20 -2.65
C VAL A 86 0.93 12.35 -1.18
N ALA A 87 1.42 13.39 -0.51
CA ALA A 87 1.06 13.69 0.87
C ALA A 87 -0.43 13.99 1.01
N MET A 88 -0.96 14.88 0.15
CA MET A 88 -2.39 15.22 0.16
C MET A 88 -3.27 14.02 -0.21
N THR A 89 -2.86 13.19 -1.19
CA THR A 89 -3.59 11.94 -1.49
C THR A 89 -3.61 11.01 -0.28
N SER A 90 -2.48 10.86 0.42
CA SER A 90 -2.42 10.00 1.61
C SER A 90 -3.33 10.49 2.74
N LEU A 91 -3.40 11.81 2.97
CA LEU A 91 -4.30 12.40 3.96
C LEU A 91 -5.76 12.33 3.50
N ALA A 92 -6.04 12.56 2.22
CA ALA A 92 -7.38 12.47 1.66
C ALA A 92 -7.97 11.07 1.88
N ASN A 93 -7.17 10.04 1.58
CA ASN A 93 -7.53 8.65 1.81
C ASN A 93 -7.82 8.34 3.27
N VAL A 94 -7.21 9.03 4.24
CA VAL A 94 -7.50 8.91 5.67
C VAL A 94 -8.75 9.69 6.06
N SER A 95 -8.88 10.91 5.59
CA SER A 95 -9.98 11.78 5.99
C SER A 95 -11.34 11.34 5.44
N GLY A 96 -11.35 10.53 4.38
CA GLY A 96 -12.53 10.18 3.61
C GLY A 96 -13.27 11.39 3.00
N THR A 97 -12.67 12.58 3.03
CA THR A 97 -13.36 13.82 2.65
C THR A 97 -13.13 14.13 1.18
N SER A 98 -14.22 14.26 0.40
CA SER A 98 -14.17 14.54 -1.04
C SER A 98 -13.41 15.83 -1.38
N ILE A 99 -13.45 16.83 -0.50
CA ILE A 99 -12.72 18.10 -0.68
C ILE A 99 -11.20 17.90 -0.68
N LEU A 100 -10.69 16.98 0.15
CA LEU A 100 -9.27 16.68 0.22
C LEU A 100 -8.83 15.84 -0.98
N HIS A 101 -9.69 14.95 -1.47
CA HIS A 101 -9.44 14.25 -2.75
C HIS A 101 -9.35 15.22 -3.92
N PHE A 102 -10.29 16.17 -4.03
CA PHE A 102 -10.24 17.21 -5.06
C PHE A 102 -8.95 18.05 -4.97
N LYS A 103 -8.55 18.46 -3.76
CA LYS A 103 -7.28 19.17 -3.54
C LYS A 103 -6.07 18.33 -3.93
N ALA A 104 -6.10 17.03 -3.65
CA ALA A 104 -5.05 16.10 -4.05
C ALA A 104 -4.93 15.99 -5.58
N ASP A 105 -6.05 15.97 -6.31
CA ASP A 105 -6.07 15.97 -7.79
C ASP A 105 -5.54 17.28 -8.39
N GLN A 106 -5.83 18.42 -7.74
CA GLN A 106 -5.26 19.71 -8.13
C GLN A 106 -3.74 19.73 -7.97
N LEU A 107 -3.24 19.29 -6.81
CA LEU A 107 -1.80 19.20 -6.54
C LEU A 107 -1.11 18.20 -7.46
N TYR A 108 -1.77 17.09 -7.78
CA TYR A 108 -1.27 16.13 -8.76
C TYR A 108 -1.10 16.75 -10.14
N SER A 109 -2.10 17.52 -10.60
CA SER A 109 -2.03 18.23 -11.87
C SER A 109 -0.91 19.28 -11.90
N ILE A 110 -0.65 19.95 -10.78
CA ILE A 110 0.49 20.86 -10.63
C ILE A 110 1.81 20.08 -10.75
N ALA A 111 1.93 18.98 -10.03
CA ALA A 111 3.14 18.14 -10.04
C ALA A 111 3.46 17.59 -11.43
N LEU A 112 2.46 17.14 -12.19
CA LEU A 112 2.65 16.71 -13.59
C LEU A 112 3.16 17.84 -14.50
N ARG A 113 2.67 19.07 -14.32
CA ARG A 113 3.18 20.23 -15.07
C ARG A 113 4.62 20.55 -14.70
N SER A 114 4.94 20.56 -13.40
CA SER A 114 6.29 20.80 -12.90
C SER A 114 7.27 19.72 -13.37
N MET A 115 6.85 18.45 -13.37
CA MET A 115 7.61 17.34 -13.95
C MET A 115 7.82 17.49 -15.46
N GLY A 116 6.79 17.85 -16.21
CA GLY A 116 6.93 18.10 -17.65
C GLY A 116 7.90 19.24 -17.96
N THR A 117 7.91 20.29 -17.13
CA THR A 117 8.90 21.38 -17.25
C THR A 117 10.30 20.93 -16.88
N ALA A 118 10.45 20.17 -15.79
CA ALA A 118 11.73 19.60 -15.38
C ALA A 118 12.30 18.70 -16.49
N LEU A 119 11.51 17.77 -17.04
CA LEU A 119 11.93 16.89 -18.13
C LEU A 119 12.38 17.65 -19.41
N ARG A 120 11.78 18.80 -19.73
CA ARG A 120 12.19 19.63 -20.87
C ARG A 120 13.44 20.46 -20.60
N ALA A 121 13.63 20.88 -19.35
CA ALA A 121 14.77 21.66 -18.91
C ALA A 121 15.98 20.79 -18.55
N CYS A 122 15.76 19.51 -18.27
CA CYS A 122 16.79 18.55 -17.94
C CYS A 122 17.65 18.29 -19.19
N SER A 123 18.78 18.98 -19.28
CA SER A 123 19.86 18.64 -20.23
C SER A 123 20.77 17.55 -19.67
N ASP A 124 20.79 17.37 -18.34
CA ASP A 124 21.69 16.47 -17.64
C ASP A 124 20.99 15.20 -17.16
N GLU A 125 21.72 14.09 -17.20
CA GLU A 125 21.33 12.73 -16.77
C GLU A 125 21.26 12.59 -15.21
N ASP A 126 21.34 13.71 -14.48
CA ASP A 126 21.84 13.78 -13.10
C ASP A 126 20.84 14.27 -12.04
N ASP A 127 19.54 14.37 -12.35
CA ASP A 127 18.57 14.89 -11.38
C ASP A 127 17.96 13.79 -10.48
N ALA A 128 18.61 13.53 -9.35
CA ALA A 128 18.08 12.66 -8.29
C ALA A 128 16.72 13.15 -7.74
N ALA A 129 16.44 14.45 -7.78
CA ALA A 129 15.15 14.99 -7.37
C ALA A 129 14.06 14.77 -8.43
N LEU A 130 14.40 14.78 -9.71
CA LEU A 130 13.49 14.33 -10.77
C LEU A 130 13.15 12.84 -10.64
N LEU A 131 14.15 11.99 -10.41
CA LEU A 131 13.93 10.56 -10.15
C LEU A 131 13.01 10.34 -8.93
N ALA A 132 13.27 11.06 -7.83
CA ALA A 132 12.42 11.02 -6.64
C ALA A 132 11.01 11.53 -6.93
N ALA A 133 10.86 12.62 -7.71
CA ALA A 133 9.56 13.16 -8.09
C ALA A 133 8.73 12.15 -8.89
N VAL A 134 9.34 11.49 -9.89
CA VAL A 134 8.68 10.41 -10.66
C VAL A 134 8.26 9.27 -9.73
N PHE A 135 9.12 8.84 -8.82
CA PHE A 135 8.80 7.79 -7.86
C PHE A 135 7.63 8.17 -6.92
N LEU A 136 7.59 9.41 -6.43
CA LEU A 136 6.52 9.92 -5.57
C LEU A 136 5.18 10.02 -6.31
N ILE A 137 5.20 10.43 -7.58
CA ILE A 137 4.02 10.43 -8.45
C ILE A 137 3.46 9.03 -8.62
N GLN A 138 4.30 8.04 -8.91
CA GLN A 138 3.85 6.65 -8.97
C GLN A 138 3.27 6.16 -7.64
N LYS A 139 3.84 6.58 -6.51
CA LYS A 139 3.30 6.23 -5.19
C LYS A 139 1.93 6.86 -4.99
N ARG A 140 1.74 8.12 -5.40
CA ARG A 140 0.43 8.79 -5.39
C ARG A 140 -0.60 8.00 -6.19
N GLU A 141 -0.25 7.54 -7.38
CA GLU A 141 -1.17 6.78 -8.24
C GLU A 141 -1.57 5.44 -7.63
N ALA A 142 -0.61 4.75 -7.00
CA ALA A 142 -0.88 3.55 -6.23
C ALA A 142 -1.84 3.84 -5.06
N LEU A 143 -1.64 4.95 -4.34
CA LEU A 143 -2.52 5.37 -3.25
C LEU A 143 -3.90 5.80 -3.74
N SER A 144 -4.02 6.39 -4.93
CA SER A 144 -5.32 6.78 -5.50
C SER A 144 -6.07 5.62 -6.14
N GLY A 145 -5.45 4.44 -6.27
CA GLY A 145 -6.01 3.28 -6.97
C GLY A 145 -6.14 3.47 -8.49
N ASN A 146 -5.44 4.44 -9.08
CA ASN A 146 -5.51 4.74 -10.51
C ASN A 146 -4.37 4.03 -11.26
N VAL A 147 -4.58 2.76 -11.55
CA VAL A 147 -3.50 1.89 -12.04
C VAL A 147 -3.12 2.14 -13.50
N ASN A 148 -4.07 2.62 -14.32
CA ASN A 148 -3.79 2.99 -15.72
C ASN A 148 -2.81 4.16 -15.82
N ALA A 149 -2.82 5.06 -14.84
CA ALA A 149 -1.90 6.19 -14.78
C ALA A 149 -0.46 5.77 -14.40
N MET A 150 -0.27 4.61 -13.75
CA MET A 150 1.05 4.15 -13.29
C MET A 150 1.99 3.68 -14.41
N LYS A 151 1.47 3.05 -15.46
CA LYS A 151 2.30 2.41 -16.51
C LYS A 151 3.25 3.40 -17.22
N PRO A 152 2.79 4.59 -17.65
CA PRO A 152 3.67 5.58 -18.28
C PRO A 152 4.79 6.06 -17.35
N HIS A 153 4.49 6.32 -16.07
CA HIS A 153 5.49 6.80 -15.12
C HIS A 153 6.50 5.72 -14.74
N GLU A 154 6.11 4.44 -14.73
CA GLU A 154 7.07 3.35 -14.57
C GLU A 154 7.99 3.19 -15.77
N THR A 155 7.42 3.22 -16.96
CA THR A 155 8.22 3.20 -18.19
C THR A 155 9.20 4.37 -18.19
N GLY A 156 8.73 5.57 -17.85
CA GLY A 156 9.55 6.77 -17.73
C GLY A 156 10.66 6.64 -16.68
N LEU A 157 10.35 6.14 -15.48
CA LEU A 157 11.33 5.93 -14.42
C LEU A 157 12.47 5.01 -14.87
N VAL A 158 12.13 3.91 -15.53
CA VAL A 158 13.12 2.97 -16.07
C VAL A 158 13.98 3.59 -17.16
N GLN A 159 13.38 4.39 -18.06
CA GLN A 159 14.16 5.08 -19.08
C GLN A 159 15.14 6.09 -18.46
N LEU A 160 14.71 6.82 -17.42
CA LEU A 160 15.60 7.70 -16.67
C LEU A 160 16.74 6.94 -15.99
N LEU A 161 16.45 5.76 -15.39
CA LEU A 161 17.49 4.92 -14.82
C LEU A 161 18.48 4.38 -15.86
N ARG A 162 17.99 4.04 -17.06
CA ARG A 162 18.84 3.58 -18.18
C ARG A 162 19.70 4.69 -18.75
N ALA A 163 19.14 5.89 -18.94
CA ALA A 163 19.89 7.06 -19.39
C ALA A 163 21.02 7.40 -18.42
N ARG A 164 20.81 7.15 -17.14
CA ARG A 164 21.81 7.35 -16.08
C ARG A 164 22.88 6.24 -16.00
N ALA A 165 22.67 5.06 -16.61
CA ALA A 165 23.59 3.92 -16.49
C ALA A 165 24.90 4.19 -17.25
N PRO A 166 26.11 3.95 -16.67
CA PRO A 166 26.45 3.14 -15.49
C PRO A 166 26.89 3.95 -14.24
N ARG A 167 26.30 5.12 -14.00
CA ARG A 167 26.79 6.04 -12.95
C ARG A 167 26.53 5.55 -11.53
N LYS A 168 27.60 5.49 -10.72
CA LYS A 168 27.50 5.26 -9.28
C LYS A 168 26.72 6.39 -8.58
N PRO A 169 26.00 6.11 -7.48
CA PRO A 169 25.40 7.17 -6.67
C PRO A 169 26.48 8.14 -6.17
N GLN A 170 26.22 9.45 -6.26
CA GLN A 170 27.11 10.52 -5.83
C GLN A 170 26.85 10.96 -4.39
N SER A 171 25.71 10.59 -3.81
CA SER A 171 25.34 10.95 -2.44
C SER A 171 24.60 9.82 -1.72
N LYS A 172 24.57 9.87 -0.37
CA LYS A 172 23.81 8.90 0.45
C LYS A 172 22.30 8.94 0.15
N PRO A 173 21.63 10.10 0.02
CA PRO A 173 20.20 10.15 -0.30
C PRO A 173 19.90 9.54 -1.67
N GLU A 174 20.76 9.81 -2.65
CA GLU A 174 20.63 9.24 -3.99
C GLU A 174 20.82 7.71 -4.00
N ALA A 175 21.77 7.18 -3.24
CA ALA A 175 21.93 5.74 -3.06
C ALA A 175 20.67 5.11 -2.44
N GLY A 176 20.11 5.74 -1.41
CA GLY A 176 18.87 5.29 -0.77
C GLY A 176 17.65 5.33 -1.70
N LEU A 177 17.54 6.37 -2.53
CA LEU A 177 16.50 6.48 -3.57
C LEU A 177 16.61 5.34 -4.58
N LEU A 178 17.79 5.15 -5.15
CA LEU A 178 18.01 4.12 -6.17
C LEU A 178 17.76 2.72 -5.62
N TRP A 179 18.19 2.44 -4.39
CA TRP A 179 17.88 1.18 -3.72
C TRP A 179 16.37 0.97 -3.54
N THR A 180 15.65 2.01 -3.10
CA THR A 180 14.18 1.95 -2.92
C THR A 180 13.47 1.68 -4.25
N ILE A 181 13.91 2.32 -5.33
CA ILE A 181 13.38 2.08 -6.68
C ILE A 181 13.68 0.65 -7.13
N HIS A 182 14.93 0.19 -6.96
CA HIS A 182 15.35 -1.15 -7.33
C HIS A 182 14.53 -2.23 -6.61
N ALA A 183 14.40 -2.14 -5.29
CA ALA A 183 13.61 -3.08 -4.49
C ALA A 183 12.15 -3.14 -4.98
N ARG A 184 11.54 -1.99 -5.28
CA ARG A 184 10.18 -1.94 -5.83
C ARG A 184 10.09 -2.61 -7.20
N LEU A 185 10.99 -2.28 -8.12
CA LEU A 185 10.99 -2.85 -9.48
C LEU A 185 11.22 -4.36 -9.44
N GLN A 186 12.10 -4.83 -8.56
CA GLN A 186 12.36 -6.25 -8.37
C GLN A 186 11.11 -6.99 -7.89
N VAL A 187 10.47 -6.51 -6.82
CA VAL A 187 9.23 -7.12 -6.27
C VAL A 187 8.13 -7.21 -7.33
N ARG A 188 8.06 -6.22 -8.21
CA ARG A 188 7.08 -6.16 -9.29
C ARG A 188 7.41 -7.08 -10.47
N SER A 189 8.70 -7.23 -10.79
CA SER A 189 9.15 -8.09 -11.90
C SER A 189 8.83 -9.58 -11.69
N MET A 190 8.60 -9.99 -10.44
CA MET A 190 8.29 -11.38 -10.09
C MET A 190 6.96 -11.87 -10.69
N ASP A 191 6.04 -10.96 -11.04
CA ASP A 191 4.78 -11.33 -11.71
C ASP A 191 5.00 -11.86 -13.13
N GLY A 192 6.23 -11.87 -13.67
CA GLY A 192 6.51 -12.29 -15.05
C GLY A 192 6.04 -11.28 -16.11
N GLY A 193 5.63 -10.07 -15.70
CA GLY A 193 5.38 -8.96 -16.62
C GLY A 193 6.64 -8.57 -17.40
N LYS A 194 6.52 -7.72 -18.43
CA LYS A 194 7.69 -7.13 -19.10
C LYS A 194 8.50 -6.39 -18.03
N SER A 195 9.62 -6.98 -17.62
CA SER A 195 10.49 -6.40 -16.61
C SER A 195 11.11 -5.16 -17.21
N CYS A 196 10.62 -4.00 -16.78
CA CYS A 196 11.32 -2.76 -17.07
C CYS A 196 12.72 -2.75 -16.39
N ALA A 197 12.99 -3.67 -15.46
CA ALA A 197 14.30 -3.85 -14.85
C ALA A 197 15.31 -4.63 -15.70
N ASP A 198 14.93 -5.18 -16.85
CA ASP A 198 15.89 -5.84 -17.75
C ASP A 198 17.00 -4.83 -18.16
N GLY A 199 18.25 -5.17 -17.82
CA GLY A 199 19.44 -4.34 -18.05
C GLY A 199 19.84 -3.41 -16.88
N LEU A 200 19.06 -3.35 -15.79
CA LEU A 200 19.44 -2.59 -14.59
C LEU A 200 20.43 -3.33 -13.69
N ASP A 201 20.70 -4.62 -13.93
CA ASP A 201 21.74 -5.40 -13.24
C ASP A 201 23.13 -4.77 -13.40
N ALA A 202 23.36 -4.04 -14.50
CA ALA A 202 24.58 -3.30 -14.79
C ALA A 202 24.77 -2.03 -13.93
N LEU A 203 23.72 -1.54 -13.25
CA LEU A 203 23.78 -0.33 -12.43
C LEU A 203 24.42 -0.56 -11.05
N ASP A 204 24.84 -1.79 -10.74
CA ASP A 204 25.42 -2.17 -9.45
C ASP A 204 24.51 -1.81 -8.24
N LEU A 205 23.20 -1.60 -8.50
CA LEU A 205 22.19 -1.26 -7.48
C LEU A 205 21.97 -2.42 -6.51
N ALA A 206 22.26 -3.64 -6.95
CA ALA A 206 22.30 -4.83 -6.11
C ALA A 206 23.39 -4.76 -5.02
N ASN A 207 24.43 -3.94 -5.23
CA ASN A 207 25.54 -3.70 -4.29
C ASN A 207 25.37 -2.39 -3.50
N GLY A 208 24.13 -1.96 -3.22
CA GLY A 208 23.84 -1.01 -2.14
C GLY A 208 24.56 -1.38 -0.83
N PRO A 209 24.63 -0.51 0.19
CA PRO A 209 25.52 -0.67 1.36
C PRO A 209 25.53 -2.13 1.83
N GLN A 210 26.67 -2.81 1.58
CA GLN A 210 26.68 -4.26 1.48
C GLN A 210 26.18 -4.91 2.77
N ARG A 211 25.09 -5.68 2.64
CA ARG A 211 24.72 -6.70 3.61
C ARG A 211 24.74 -8.05 2.92
N PRO A 212 25.63 -8.97 3.33
CA PRO A 212 25.76 -10.29 2.71
C PRO A 212 24.44 -11.08 2.62
N LEU A 213 23.53 -10.84 3.56
CA LEU A 213 22.24 -11.52 3.67
C LEU A 213 21.19 -11.02 2.64
N GLN A 214 21.28 -9.76 2.21
CA GLN A 214 20.33 -9.17 1.25
C GLN A 214 20.75 -9.42 -0.20
N SER A 215 22.06 -9.51 -0.46
CA SER A 215 22.60 -9.85 -1.78
C SER A 215 22.18 -11.25 -2.25
N GLY A 216 22.05 -12.21 -1.33
CA GLY A 216 21.59 -13.57 -1.64
C GLY A 216 20.14 -13.60 -2.16
N LEU A 217 19.22 -12.92 -1.48
CA LEU A 217 17.83 -12.84 -1.91
C LEU A 217 17.65 -12.10 -3.23
N ASN A 218 18.40 -11.03 -3.46
CA ASN A 218 18.28 -10.27 -4.70
C ASN A 218 18.58 -11.15 -5.93
N HIS A 219 19.60 -12.02 -5.85
CA HIS A 219 19.89 -12.96 -6.92
C HIS A 219 18.73 -13.95 -7.14
N ILE A 220 18.22 -14.54 -6.06
CA ILE A 220 17.11 -15.49 -6.09
C ILE A 220 15.86 -14.84 -6.70
N TYR A 221 15.50 -13.63 -6.30
CA TYR A 221 14.37 -12.89 -6.86
C TYR A 221 14.54 -12.59 -8.35
N SER A 222 15.75 -12.26 -8.80
CA SER A 222 16.03 -12.07 -10.22
C SER A 222 15.83 -13.37 -11.01
N ASN A 223 16.22 -14.52 -10.46
CA ASN A 223 15.97 -15.84 -11.06
C ASN A 223 14.46 -16.16 -11.13
N VAL A 224 13.72 -15.91 -10.04
CA VAL A 224 12.25 -16.04 -10.01
C VAL A 224 11.61 -15.20 -11.11
N SER A 225 11.92 -13.91 -11.16
CA SER A 225 11.36 -13.00 -12.17
C SER A 225 11.69 -13.45 -13.60
N LYS A 226 12.93 -13.90 -13.85
CA LYS A 226 13.35 -14.40 -15.17
C LYS A 226 12.52 -15.62 -15.56
N PHE A 227 12.39 -16.60 -14.66
CA PHE A 227 11.62 -17.81 -14.91
C PHE A 227 10.14 -17.50 -15.18
N CYS A 228 9.50 -16.67 -14.36
CA CYS A 228 8.11 -16.26 -14.59
C CYS A 228 7.93 -15.57 -15.96
N ARG A 229 8.89 -14.75 -16.41
CA ARG A 229 8.87 -14.16 -17.77
C ARG A 229 9.00 -15.20 -18.87
N ASP A 230 9.94 -16.12 -18.73
CA ASP A 230 10.16 -17.21 -19.67
C ASP A 230 8.90 -18.08 -19.80
N MET A 231 8.25 -18.39 -18.67
CA MET A 231 7.00 -19.15 -18.66
C MET A 231 5.86 -18.44 -19.40
N LYS A 232 5.64 -17.15 -19.16
CA LYS A 232 4.63 -16.39 -19.92
C LYS A 232 4.92 -16.32 -21.41
N ARG A 233 6.21 -16.16 -21.79
CA ARG A 233 6.63 -16.17 -23.20
C ARG A 233 6.35 -17.53 -23.85
N LEU A 234 6.73 -18.62 -23.19
CA LEU A 234 6.55 -19.98 -23.70
C LEU A 234 5.06 -20.36 -23.78
N ALA A 235 4.27 -20.01 -22.77
CA ALA A 235 2.81 -20.19 -22.80
C ALA A 235 2.17 -19.44 -23.96
N LYS A 236 2.62 -18.21 -24.23
CA LYS A 236 2.16 -17.44 -25.40
C LYS A 236 2.55 -18.10 -26.72
N LEU A 237 3.79 -18.57 -26.88
CA LEU A 237 4.22 -19.29 -28.08
C LEU A 237 3.37 -20.56 -28.31
N ASN A 238 2.98 -21.25 -27.24
CA ASN A 238 2.06 -22.38 -27.31
C ASN A 238 0.65 -21.99 -27.77
N ALA A 239 0.09 -20.92 -27.19
CA ALA A 239 -1.20 -20.40 -27.61
C ALA A 239 -1.22 -19.93 -29.08
N ASP A 240 -0.13 -19.33 -29.54
CA ASP A 240 0.04 -18.84 -30.92
C ASP A 240 0.36 -19.97 -31.93
N GLY A 241 0.49 -21.23 -31.47
CA GLY A 241 0.86 -22.37 -32.33
C GLY A 241 2.29 -22.35 -32.84
N LEU A 242 3.15 -21.50 -32.25
CA LEU A 242 4.57 -21.33 -32.61
C LEU A 242 5.51 -22.18 -31.73
N TYR A 243 4.95 -23.04 -30.89
CA TYR A 243 5.71 -23.88 -29.98
C TYR A 243 6.45 -24.98 -30.74
N SER A 244 7.75 -25.08 -30.49
CA SER A 244 8.65 -25.93 -31.24
C SER A 244 9.49 -26.84 -30.34
N SER A 245 10.22 -27.78 -30.95
CA SER A 245 11.16 -28.63 -30.22
C SER A 245 12.24 -27.83 -29.46
N SER A 246 12.66 -26.66 -29.97
CA SER A 246 13.61 -25.79 -29.26
C SER A 246 12.95 -25.12 -28.06
N SER A 247 11.69 -24.71 -28.16
CA SER A 247 10.89 -24.18 -27.05
C SER A 247 10.76 -25.19 -25.90
N LEU A 248 10.66 -26.48 -26.23
CA LEU A 248 10.60 -27.55 -25.23
C LEU A 248 11.93 -27.81 -24.52
N ILE A 249 13.05 -27.68 -25.22
CA ILE A 249 14.40 -27.73 -24.62
C ILE A 249 14.59 -26.52 -23.68
N GLU A 250 14.14 -25.35 -24.12
CA GLU A 250 14.14 -24.13 -23.31
C GLU A 250 13.29 -24.27 -22.05
N LEU A 251 12.07 -24.80 -22.18
CA LEU A 251 11.18 -25.08 -21.04
C LEU A 251 11.81 -26.05 -20.03
N THR A 252 12.39 -27.16 -20.52
CA THR A 252 13.03 -28.16 -19.64
C THR A 252 14.18 -27.54 -18.85
N ARG A 253 15.03 -26.75 -19.51
CA ARG A 253 16.13 -26.04 -18.85
C ARG A 253 15.62 -24.99 -17.85
N ALA A 254 14.56 -24.28 -18.21
CA ALA A 254 13.95 -23.28 -17.34
C ALA A 254 13.37 -23.94 -16.07
N LEU A 255 12.73 -25.12 -16.20
CA LEU A 255 12.25 -25.91 -15.06
C LEU A 255 13.40 -26.36 -14.16
N ASP A 256 14.49 -26.89 -14.72
CA ASP A 256 15.67 -27.29 -13.92
C ASP A 256 16.23 -26.11 -13.10
N MET A 257 16.33 -24.93 -13.72
CA MET A 257 16.73 -23.70 -13.02
C MET A 257 15.70 -23.25 -11.98
N ALA A 258 14.41 -23.45 -12.22
CA ALA A 258 13.35 -23.07 -11.28
C ALA A 258 13.37 -23.94 -10.03
N PHE A 259 13.59 -25.25 -10.15
CA PHE A 259 13.74 -26.14 -8.99
C PHE A 259 15.02 -25.85 -8.21
N GLU A 260 16.10 -25.47 -8.88
CA GLU A 260 17.30 -24.96 -8.21
C GLU A 260 17.00 -23.70 -7.39
N THR A 261 16.32 -22.74 -8.03
CA THR A 261 15.92 -21.48 -7.40
C THR A 261 14.97 -21.71 -6.23
N GLU A 262 14.04 -22.68 -6.32
CA GLU A 262 13.17 -23.06 -5.20
C GLU A 262 14.01 -23.55 -4.04
N ARG A 263 14.99 -24.43 -4.29
CA ARG A 263 15.83 -24.99 -3.24
C ARG A 263 16.63 -23.92 -2.52
N GLU A 264 17.21 -22.98 -3.27
CA GLU A 264 17.91 -21.82 -2.71
C GLU A 264 16.97 -20.95 -1.86
N LEU A 265 15.77 -20.66 -2.39
CA LEU A 265 14.75 -19.89 -1.70
C LEU A 265 14.28 -20.60 -0.42
N ALA A 266 14.03 -21.92 -0.46
CA ALA A 266 13.64 -22.72 0.69
C ALA A 266 14.74 -22.80 1.77
N ALA A 267 16.01 -22.72 1.37
CA ALA A 267 17.14 -22.73 2.28
C ALA A 267 17.40 -21.35 2.94
N TRP A 268 16.96 -20.25 2.33
CA TRP A 268 17.22 -18.89 2.82
C TRP A 268 16.86 -18.65 4.29
N PRO A 269 15.67 -19.06 4.81
CA PRO A 269 15.33 -18.89 6.22
C PRO A 269 16.39 -19.42 7.19
N SER A 270 17.04 -20.54 6.85
CA SER A 270 18.07 -21.18 7.68
C SER A 270 19.40 -20.42 7.71
N THR A 271 19.57 -19.42 6.84
CA THR A 271 20.76 -18.56 6.79
C THR A 271 20.65 -17.35 7.72
N LEU A 272 19.48 -17.12 8.33
CA LEU A 272 19.19 -15.93 9.11
C LEU A 272 19.46 -16.12 10.60
N PRO A 273 19.90 -15.06 11.30
CA PRO A 273 19.89 -15.03 12.76
C PRO A 273 18.46 -15.18 13.32
N PRO A 274 18.28 -15.77 14.52
CA PRO A 274 16.96 -15.97 15.14
C PRO A 274 16.14 -14.69 15.28
N GLU A 275 16.78 -13.54 15.50
CA GLU A 275 16.14 -12.24 15.69
C GLU A 275 15.47 -11.71 14.41
N GLN A 276 15.88 -12.24 13.25
CA GLN A 276 15.35 -11.85 11.95
C GLN A 276 14.25 -12.79 11.45
N ILE A 277 13.94 -13.85 12.20
CA ILE A 277 12.89 -14.82 11.87
C ILE A 277 11.55 -14.30 12.42
N PRO A 278 10.42 -14.51 11.73
CA PRO A 278 9.12 -14.03 12.19
C PRO A 278 8.78 -14.70 13.52
N ARG A 279 8.32 -13.92 14.49
CA ARG A 279 7.91 -14.45 15.78
C ARG A 279 6.48 -14.97 15.68
N PRO A 280 6.24 -16.29 15.85
CA PRO A 280 4.88 -16.81 15.90
C PRO A 280 4.25 -16.49 17.25
N VAL A 281 3.07 -15.89 17.24
CA VAL A 281 2.23 -15.69 18.42
C VAL A 281 0.98 -16.56 18.24
N GLN A 282 0.73 -17.47 19.19
CA GLN A 282 -0.47 -18.28 19.14
C GLN A 282 -1.68 -17.44 19.52
N LEU A 283 -2.75 -17.58 18.75
CA LEU A 283 -4.03 -16.97 19.07
C LEU A 283 -4.74 -17.82 20.12
N VAL A 284 -5.13 -17.20 21.25
CA VAL A 284 -5.94 -17.88 22.27
C VAL A 284 -7.37 -17.98 21.76
N SER A 285 -7.91 -19.21 21.70
CA SER A 285 -9.14 -19.58 20.97
C SER A 285 -10.40 -18.77 21.32
N ASP A 286 -10.46 -18.15 22.50
CA ASP A 286 -11.66 -17.47 23.00
C ASP A 286 -11.76 -15.99 22.57
N GLU A 287 -10.70 -15.42 21.99
CA GLU A 287 -10.63 -14.00 21.58
C GLU A 287 -10.62 -13.79 20.06
N ILE A 288 -10.68 -14.88 19.28
CA ILE A 288 -10.56 -14.82 17.81
C ILE A 288 -11.90 -14.46 17.19
N SER A 289 -11.97 -13.30 16.53
CA SER A 289 -13.07 -12.94 15.63
C SER A 289 -13.37 -14.11 14.69
N PRO A 290 -14.64 -14.49 14.45
CA PRO A 290 -15.00 -15.65 13.60
C PRO A 290 -14.31 -15.65 12.22
N GLU A 291 -14.00 -14.45 11.72
CA GLU A 291 -13.32 -14.15 10.46
C GLU A 291 -11.84 -14.58 10.44
N LEU A 292 -11.18 -14.68 11.59
CA LEU A 292 -9.75 -15.03 11.73
C LEU A 292 -9.53 -16.51 12.09
N ARG A 293 -10.58 -17.33 12.20
CA ARG A 293 -10.48 -18.73 12.68
C ARG A 293 -9.63 -19.66 11.81
N PHE A 294 -9.37 -19.30 10.55
CA PHE A 294 -8.46 -20.07 9.69
C PHE A 294 -6.98 -19.75 9.98
N ILE A 295 -6.69 -18.65 10.68
CA ILE A 295 -5.36 -18.26 11.10
C ILE A 295 -5.11 -18.90 12.47
N SER A 296 -4.17 -19.85 12.51
CA SER A 296 -3.80 -20.57 13.75
C SER A 296 -2.73 -19.84 14.57
N LYS A 297 -1.98 -18.93 13.94
CA LYS A 297 -0.90 -18.14 14.54
C LYS A 297 -0.77 -16.80 13.84
N LEU A 298 -0.34 -15.78 14.56
CA LEU A 298 0.08 -14.51 13.99
C LEU A 298 1.60 -14.49 13.82
N TYR A 299 2.07 -13.79 12.79
CA TYR A 299 3.48 -13.44 12.67
C TYR A 299 3.66 -11.98 13.04
N THR A 300 4.53 -11.75 14.02
CA THR A 300 4.97 -10.44 14.48
C THR A 300 6.44 -10.25 14.14
N PHE A 301 6.86 -8.99 14.04
CA PHE A 301 8.20 -8.62 13.61
C PHE A 301 8.75 -7.49 14.48
N PRO A 302 10.09 -7.38 14.64
CA PRO A 302 10.69 -6.25 15.32
C PRO A 302 10.40 -4.92 14.62
N GLU A 303 10.48 -4.91 13.28
CA GLU A 303 10.24 -3.75 12.45
C GLU A 303 9.31 -4.07 11.28
N ILE A 304 8.58 -3.07 10.78
CA ILE A 304 7.67 -3.26 9.64
C ILE A 304 8.41 -3.67 8.34
N GLN A 305 9.68 -3.29 8.21
CA GLN A 305 10.51 -3.70 7.07
C GLN A 305 10.81 -5.20 7.08
N ASP A 306 10.92 -5.81 8.26
CA ASP A 306 11.08 -7.26 8.36
C ASP A 306 9.81 -7.98 7.88
N GLY A 307 8.64 -7.47 8.28
CA GLY A 307 7.35 -7.96 7.78
C GLY A 307 7.23 -7.86 6.26
N CYS A 308 7.67 -6.73 5.69
CA CYS A 308 7.73 -6.55 4.24
C CYS A 308 8.68 -7.55 3.58
N ARG A 309 9.91 -7.71 4.09
CA ARG A 309 10.92 -8.64 3.56
C ARG A 309 10.43 -10.09 3.55
N TRP A 310 9.84 -10.56 4.65
CA TRP A 310 9.28 -11.89 4.74
C TRP A 310 8.07 -12.09 3.81
N SER A 311 7.26 -11.05 3.64
CA SER A 311 6.13 -11.11 2.70
C SER A 311 6.59 -11.14 1.24
N VAL A 312 7.66 -10.42 0.89
CA VAL A 312 8.30 -10.55 -0.43
C VAL A 312 8.83 -11.96 -0.64
N TYR A 313 9.47 -12.54 0.37
CA TYR A 313 9.91 -13.93 0.35
C TYR A 313 8.74 -14.91 0.08
N TRP A 314 7.66 -14.86 0.85
CA TRP A 314 6.52 -15.77 0.66
C TRP A 314 5.84 -15.58 -0.70
N THR A 315 5.68 -14.33 -1.15
CA THR A 315 5.08 -14.06 -2.46
C THR A 315 5.96 -14.54 -3.61
N SER A 316 7.28 -14.38 -3.52
CA SER A 316 8.21 -14.94 -4.50
C SER A 316 8.09 -16.46 -4.62
N ARG A 317 7.87 -17.15 -3.49
CA ARG A 317 7.67 -18.59 -3.45
C ARG A 317 6.35 -19.01 -4.09
N ILE A 318 5.25 -18.29 -3.81
CA ILE A 318 3.95 -18.53 -4.47
C ILE A 318 4.09 -18.42 -5.99
N GLN A 319 4.75 -17.37 -6.46
CA GLN A 319 4.90 -17.10 -7.90
C GLN A 319 5.81 -18.10 -8.60
N LEU A 320 6.93 -18.47 -7.97
CA LEU A 320 7.84 -19.48 -8.50
C LEU A 320 7.13 -20.84 -8.61
N LEU A 321 6.47 -21.29 -7.53
CA LEU A 321 5.77 -22.57 -7.50
C LEU A 321 4.59 -22.60 -8.48
N GLY A 322 3.84 -21.50 -8.60
CA GLY A 322 2.78 -21.36 -9.61
C GLY A 322 3.34 -21.46 -11.03
N ALA A 323 4.43 -20.76 -11.33
CA ALA A 323 5.08 -20.83 -12.64
C ALA A 323 5.68 -22.22 -12.93
N ILE A 324 6.19 -22.93 -11.91
CA ILE A 324 6.63 -24.32 -12.04
C ILE A 324 5.45 -25.20 -12.42
N ASN A 325 4.31 -25.03 -11.74
CA ASN A 325 3.09 -25.76 -12.05
C ASN A 325 2.66 -25.55 -13.51
N ASP A 326 2.55 -24.29 -13.95
CA ASP A 326 2.22 -23.95 -15.34
C ASP A 326 3.20 -24.58 -16.34
N GLY A 327 4.48 -24.67 -15.96
CA GLY A 327 5.52 -25.31 -16.77
C GLY A 327 5.38 -26.83 -16.87
N LEU A 328 5.04 -27.49 -15.76
CA LEU A 328 4.76 -28.93 -15.74
C LEU A 328 3.52 -29.27 -16.56
N ASP A 329 2.48 -28.44 -16.49
CA ASP A 329 1.27 -28.57 -17.30
C ASP A 329 1.60 -28.39 -18.79
N LEU A 330 2.41 -27.39 -19.13
CA LEU A 330 2.86 -27.15 -20.50
C LEU A 330 3.67 -28.32 -21.06
N VAL A 331 4.61 -28.90 -20.29
CA VAL A 331 5.34 -30.10 -20.73
C VAL A 331 4.39 -31.27 -20.94
N SER A 332 3.48 -31.51 -19.99
CA SER A 332 2.52 -32.61 -20.04
C SER A 332 1.62 -32.53 -21.28
N GLY A 333 1.20 -31.32 -21.66
CA GLY A 333 0.44 -31.05 -22.88
C GLY A 333 1.17 -31.42 -24.18
N THR A 334 2.50 -31.51 -24.17
CA THR A 334 3.30 -31.96 -25.34
C THR A 334 3.41 -33.48 -25.46
N GLY A 335 2.89 -34.24 -24.49
CA GLY A 335 3.01 -35.70 -24.43
C GLY A 335 4.40 -36.20 -24.03
N LYS A 336 5.34 -35.30 -23.70
CA LYS A 336 6.65 -35.67 -23.14
C LYS A 336 6.58 -35.81 -21.63
N ARG A 337 7.43 -36.69 -21.08
CA ARG A 337 7.61 -36.82 -19.63
C ARG A 337 8.77 -35.94 -19.18
N TYR A 338 8.54 -35.18 -18.12
CA TYR A 338 9.57 -34.52 -17.34
C TYR A 338 9.58 -35.13 -15.94
N ASN A 339 10.77 -35.46 -15.44
CA ASN A 339 10.93 -36.05 -14.12
C ASN A 339 11.02 -34.93 -13.09
N SER A 340 9.87 -34.45 -12.62
CA SER A 340 9.81 -33.39 -11.62
C SER A 340 10.43 -33.83 -10.29
N PRO A 341 11.34 -33.02 -9.69
CA PRO A 341 11.86 -33.24 -8.34
C PRO A 341 10.80 -33.12 -7.24
N LEU A 342 9.72 -32.36 -7.49
CA LEU A 342 8.61 -32.17 -6.56
C LEU A 342 7.32 -32.73 -7.13
N SER A 343 6.49 -33.34 -6.27
CA SER A 343 5.13 -33.72 -6.64
C SER A 343 4.22 -32.50 -6.74
N GLN A 344 3.12 -32.64 -7.49
CA GLN A 344 2.08 -31.61 -7.57
C GLN A 344 1.54 -31.21 -6.20
N GLU A 345 1.36 -32.21 -5.32
CA GLU A 345 0.90 -32.01 -3.95
C GLU A 345 1.90 -31.17 -3.13
N ALA A 346 3.21 -31.43 -3.28
CA ALA A 346 4.24 -30.65 -2.59
C ALA A 346 4.28 -29.19 -3.07
N ILE A 347 4.11 -28.96 -4.38
CA ILE A 347 4.01 -27.61 -4.96
C ILE A 347 2.80 -26.87 -4.39
N ASN A 348 1.63 -27.51 -4.42
CA ASN A 348 0.39 -26.92 -3.91
C ASN A 348 0.48 -26.61 -2.40
N LEU A 349 1.02 -27.54 -1.62
CA LEU A 349 1.25 -27.36 -0.19
C LEU A 349 2.22 -26.20 0.09
N GLY A 350 3.28 -26.07 -0.71
CA GLY A 350 4.24 -24.96 -0.60
C GLY A 350 3.60 -23.59 -0.84
N MET A 351 2.75 -23.48 -1.87
CA MET A 351 1.98 -22.26 -2.15
C MET A 351 0.99 -21.93 -1.03
N GLN A 352 0.23 -22.93 -0.56
CA GLN A 352 -0.73 -22.75 0.53
C GLN A 352 -0.02 -22.31 1.83
N SER A 353 1.11 -22.94 2.17
CA SER A 353 1.89 -22.58 3.36
C SER A 353 2.43 -21.15 3.29
N ALA A 354 2.85 -20.69 2.12
CA ALA A 354 3.25 -19.31 1.90
C ALA A 354 2.07 -18.33 1.99
N ALA A 355 0.90 -18.70 1.46
CA ALA A 355 -0.33 -17.93 1.57
C ALA A 355 -0.80 -17.77 3.02
N ASP A 356 -0.78 -18.86 3.79
CA ASP A 356 -1.09 -18.86 5.22
C ASP A 356 -0.14 -17.96 6.00
N SER A 357 1.14 -17.96 5.62
CA SER A 357 2.15 -17.13 6.26
C SER A 357 1.93 -15.64 6.01
N ILE A 358 1.56 -15.25 4.78
CA ILE A 358 1.17 -13.88 4.47
C ILE A 358 -0.07 -13.48 5.27
N CYS A 359 -1.11 -14.31 5.27
CA CYS A 359 -2.34 -14.02 6.03
C CYS A 359 -2.05 -13.84 7.54
N SER A 360 -1.15 -14.66 8.08
CA SER A 360 -0.71 -14.58 9.48
C SER A 360 0.06 -13.30 9.81
N ALA A 361 0.73 -12.69 8.84
CA ALA A 361 1.53 -11.46 9.02
C ALA A 361 0.72 -10.17 8.82
N VAL A 362 -0.38 -10.22 8.07
CA VAL A 362 -1.20 -9.05 7.73
C VAL A 362 -1.68 -8.27 8.94
N PRO A 363 -2.23 -8.88 10.02
CA PRO A 363 -2.69 -8.12 11.19
C PRO A 363 -1.59 -7.24 11.80
N PHE A 364 -0.37 -7.75 11.90
CA PHE A 364 0.77 -6.94 12.34
C PHE A 364 1.07 -5.82 11.34
N MET A 365 1.14 -6.14 10.04
CA MET A 365 1.48 -5.16 9.01
C MET A 365 0.49 -4.01 8.90
N ILE A 366 -0.80 -4.24 9.18
CA ILE A 366 -1.82 -3.18 9.13
C ILE A 366 -1.96 -2.45 10.48
N GLY A 367 -1.25 -2.90 11.52
CA GLY A 367 -1.27 -2.33 12.85
C GLY A 367 -2.50 -2.72 13.68
N GLU A 368 -3.10 -3.87 13.41
CA GLU A 368 -4.15 -4.46 14.27
C GLU A 368 -3.56 -5.12 15.51
N VAL A 369 -2.29 -5.52 15.47
CA VAL A 369 -1.56 -6.08 16.63
C VAL A 369 -0.18 -5.45 16.78
N ASP A 370 0.31 -5.43 18.02
CA ASP A 370 1.66 -4.98 18.36
C ASP A 370 2.72 -6.08 18.13
N PRO A 371 4.02 -5.79 18.33
CA PRO A 371 5.09 -6.80 18.22
C PRO A 371 4.97 -7.99 19.20
N GLU A 372 4.17 -7.86 20.25
CA GLU A 372 3.85 -8.92 21.20
C GLU A 372 2.62 -9.75 20.75
N GLY A 373 1.90 -9.29 19.73
CA GLY A 373 0.70 -9.92 19.19
C GLY A 373 -0.58 -9.51 19.94
N CYS A 374 -0.54 -8.47 20.76
CA CYS A 374 -1.69 -7.94 21.46
C CYS A 374 -2.50 -7.00 20.56
N PRO A 375 -3.84 -7.03 20.61
CA PRO A 375 -4.68 -6.14 19.79
C PRO A 375 -4.45 -4.66 20.07
N LEU A 376 -4.19 -3.88 19.02
CA LEU A 376 -4.02 -2.44 19.06
C LEU A 376 -5.35 -1.72 18.79
N VAL A 377 -6.27 -1.79 19.76
CA VAL A 377 -7.59 -1.14 19.64
C VAL A 377 -7.43 0.38 19.75
N GLY A 378 -7.90 1.12 18.73
CA GLY A 378 -7.91 2.59 18.72
C GLY A 378 -6.55 3.25 18.49
N GLN A 379 -5.49 2.48 18.21
CA GLN A 379 -4.21 3.03 17.79
C GLN A 379 -4.13 3.18 16.26
N ARG A 380 -3.23 4.06 15.81
CA ARG A 380 -3.05 4.34 14.38
C ARG A 380 -2.52 3.10 13.66
N GLY A 381 -3.22 2.63 12.64
CA GLY A 381 -2.74 1.58 11.75
C GLY A 381 -1.41 1.96 11.08
N GLN A 382 -0.63 0.94 10.73
CA GLN A 382 0.67 1.14 10.09
C GLN A 382 0.48 1.39 8.59
N ALA A 383 0.27 2.65 8.17
CA ALA A 383 -0.08 2.96 6.78
C ALA A 383 0.96 2.45 5.75
N LEU A 384 2.24 2.45 6.12
CA LEU A 384 3.31 1.85 5.30
C LEU A 384 3.15 0.33 5.16
N GLY A 385 2.88 -0.36 6.27
CA GLY A 385 2.68 -1.80 6.27
C GLY A 385 1.41 -2.21 5.53
N ALA A 386 0.32 -1.47 5.70
CA ALA A 386 -0.90 -1.55 4.90
C ALA A 386 -0.63 -1.38 3.40
N TYR A 387 0.18 -0.38 3.03
CA TYR A 387 0.60 -0.17 1.64
C TYR A 387 1.38 -1.37 1.06
N PHE A 388 2.24 -2.00 1.85
CA PHE A 388 2.94 -3.23 1.44
C PHE A 388 1.98 -4.42 1.33
N ALA A 389 1.15 -4.63 2.36
CA ALA A 389 0.22 -5.74 2.50
C ALA A 389 -0.73 -5.86 1.30
N THR A 390 -1.19 -4.74 0.73
CA THR A 390 -2.09 -4.72 -0.43
C THR A 390 -1.64 -5.65 -1.56
N ARG A 391 -0.36 -5.56 -1.96
CA ARG A 391 0.16 -6.41 -3.05
C ARG A 391 0.26 -7.87 -2.64
N PHE A 392 0.66 -8.14 -1.40
CA PHE A 392 0.86 -9.51 -0.94
C PHE A 392 -0.47 -10.24 -0.80
N ILE A 393 -1.49 -9.58 -0.26
CA ILE A 393 -2.85 -10.12 -0.14
C ILE A 393 -3.45 -10.36 -1.52
N HIS A 394 -3.21 -9.45 -2.48
CA HIS A 394 -3.58 -9.67 -3.88
C HIS A 394 -3.00 -10.98 -4.40
N ILE A 395 -1.69 -11.20 -4.26
CA ILE A 395 -1.02 -12.41 -4.75
C ILE A 395 -1.58 -13.67 -4.09
N VAL A 396 -1.91 -13.62 -2.79
CA VAL A 396 -2.58 -14.72 -2.10
C VAL A 396 -3.93 -15.02 -2.74
N ASN A 397 -4.72 -14.00 -3.05
CA ASN A 397 -6.03 -14.17 -3.68
C ASN A 397 -5.95 -14.79 -5.10
N GLU A 398 -4.80 -14.72 -5.77
CA GLU A 398 -4.59 -15.39 -7.07
C GLU A 398 -4.23 -16.89 -6.94
N VAL A 399 -4.03 -17.41 -5.72
CA VAL A 399 -3.75 -18.84 -5.51
C VAL A 399 -5.00 -19.67 -5.91
N PRO A 400 -4.91 -20.61 -6.86
CA PRO A 400 -6.09 -21.26 -7.44
C PRO A 400 -6.93 -22.07 -6.45
N PHE A 401 -6.27 -22.77 -5.52
CA PHE A 401 -6.90 -23.68 -4.56
C PHE A 401 -7.00 -23.07 -3.15
N LEU A 402 -6.94 -21.74 -3.03
CA LEU A 402 -7.08 -21.06 -1.74
C LEU A 402 -8.44 -21.39 -1.11
N PRO A 403 -8.48 -21.86 0.16
CA PRO A 403 -9.72 -22.12 0.89
C PRO A 403 -10.68 -20.93 0.85
N GLU A 404 -11.98 -21.20 0.71
CA GLU A 404 -13.01 -20.16 0.54
C GLU A 404 -13.00 -19.13 1.67
N GLN A 405 -12.88 -19.59 2.93
CA GLN A 405 -12.83 -18.70 4.09
C GLN A 405 -11.63 -17.74 4.03
N GLN A 406 -10.46 -18.25 3.66
CA GLN A 406 -9.24 -17.45 3.51
C GLN A 406 -9.37 -16.47 2.34
N ARG A 407 -9.96 -16.90 1.21
CA ARG A 407 -10.24 -16.04 0.06
C ARG A 407 -11.16 -14.88 0.43
N LEU A 408 -12.28 -15.16 1.09
CA LEU A 408 -13.22 -14.14 1.55
C LEU A 408 -12.55 -13.15 2.50
N TRP A 409 -11.73 -13.65 3.43
CA TRP A 409 -10.97 -12.79 4.34
C TRP A 409 -9.94 -11.92 3.60
N THR A 410 -9.21 -12.45 2.61
CA THR A 410 -8.27 -11.64 1.82
C THR A 410 -8.98 -10.53 1.04
N LEU A 411 -10.15 -10.83 0.46
CA LEU A 411 -10.98 -9.84 -0.22
C LEU A 411 -11.50 -8.77 0.75
N ASP A 412 -11.95 -9.16 1.94
CA ASP A 412 -12.36 -8.22 2.98
C ASP A 412 -11.20 -7.33 3.41
N CYS A 413 -10.00 -7.88 3.61
CA CYS A 413 -8.80 -7.10 3.90
C CYS A 413 -8.48 -6.10 2.78
N LEU A 414 -8.58 -6.50 1.51
CA LEU A 414 -8.36 -5.58 0.39
C LEU A 414 -9.43 -4.49 0.32
N LEU A 415 -10.70 -4.81 0.61
CA LEU A 415 -11.76 -3.83 0.71
C LEU A 415 -11.52 -2.85 1.86
N LYS A 416 -11.07 -3.34 3.02
CA LYS A 416 -10.68 -2.53 4.16
C LYS A 416 -9.55 -1.57 3.77
N LEU A 417 -8.47 -2.08 3.18
CA LEU A 417 -7.31 -1.32 2.73
C LEU A 417 -7.63 -0.32 1.58
N GLY A 418 -8.58 -0.67 0.71
CA GLY A 418 -9.03 0.17 -0.41
C GLY A 418 -10.10 1.20 -0.05
N GLN A 419 -10.78 1.06 1.10
CA GLN A 419 -11.73 2.06 1.58
C GLN A 419 -10.98 3.25 2.20
N PRO A 420 -11.43 4.49 1.94
CA PRO A 420 -10.95 5.67 2.66
C PRO A 420 -11.13 5.59 4.19
N ARG A 421 -11.88 4.60 4.69
CA ARG A 421 -12.21 4.45 6.13
C ARG A 421 -11.16 3.75 6.97
N HIS A 422 -10.34 2.82 6.46
CA HIS A 422 -9.31 2.18 7.32
C HIS A 422 -8.10 3.06 7.55
N LEU A 423 -7.85 4.00 6.65
CA LEU A 423 -6.94 5.08 6.91
C LEU A 423 -7.58 6.11 7.90
N ALA A 424 -8.91 6.20 7.96
CA ALA A 424 -9.71 7.11 8.82
C ALA A 424 -9.85 6.73 10.31
N LEU A 425 -9.57 5.48 10.70
CA LEU A 425 -9.55 5.12 12.12
C LEU A 425 -8.44 5.88 12.91
N ALA A 426 -7.63 6.68 12.22
CA ALA A 426 -6.69 7.64 12.79
C ALA A 426 -7.31 8.98 13.27
N HIS A 427 -8.61 9.26 13.10
CA HIS A 427 -9.16 10.60 13.37
C HIS A 427 -10.43 10.69 14.26
N GLU A 428 -11.08 9.59 14.64
CA GLU A 428 -12.27 9.61 15.51
C GLU A 428 -12.00 8.89 16.84
N GLY A 429 -11.18 9.52 17.69
CA GLY A 429 -10.97 9.10 19.09
C GLY A 429 -11.16 10.23 20.10
N VAL A 430 -11.47 11.45 19.65
CA VAL A 430 -11.76 12.60 20.50
C VAL A 430 -12.79 13.43 19.74
N MET A 431 -14.09 13.26 20.05
CA MET A 431 -15.18 14.26 19.87
C MET A 431 -16.60 13.69 19.98
N GLU A 432 -16.82 12.42 20.35
CA GLU A 432 -18.17 11.94 20.68
C GLU A 432 -18.20 11.16 22.01
N GLU A 433 -18.01 11.90 23.10
CA GLU A 433 -18.51 11.46 24.40
C GLU A 433 -19.07 12.69 25.14
N LYS A 434 -20.23 13.15 24.67
CA LYS A 434 -21.25 13.93 25.40
C LYS A 434 -22.29 14.42 24.39
N GLN A 435 -23.30 13.59 24.12
CA GLN A 435 -24.70 13.98 23.90
C GLN A 435 -25.48 12.80 23.31
N SER A 436 -25.92 11.87 24.17
CA SER A 436 -27.11 11.05 23.90
C SER A 436 -27.58 10.33 25.17
N SER A 437 -27.90 11.11 26.21
CA SER A 437 -28.77 10.64 27.29
C SER A 437 -30.06 11.43 27.27
N SER A 438 -31.04 10.98 26.49
CA SER A 438 -32.48 11.08 26.79
C SER A 438 -33.33 10.77 25.55
N SER A 439 -34.01 9.62 25.56
CA SER A 439 -35.48 9.51 25.48
C SER A 439 -35.87 8.18 24.83
N GLU A 440 -36.33 7.25 25.67
CA GLU A 440 -37.10 6.09 25.29
C GLU A 440 -38.46 6.50 24.68
N GLY A 441 -38.93 5.70 23.71
CA GLY A 441 -40.27 5.83 23.14
C GLY A 441 -40.63 4.59 22.33
N ASN A 442 -41.31 3.64 22.98
CA ASN A 442 -41.89 2.41 22.46
C ASN A 442 -42.78 2.60 21.21
N ASN A 443 -42.59 1.77 20.17
CA ASN A 443 -43.72 1.14 19.47
C ASN A 443 -43.30 -0.08 18.61
N PRO A 444 -44.04 -1.21 18.62
CA PRO A 444 -43.65 -2.44 17.92
C PRO A 444 -44.54 -2.72 16.69
N SER A 445 -44.07 -2.43 15.48
CA SER A 445 -44.66 -2.97 14.25
C SER A 445 -43.82 -2.64 13.00
N ALA A 446 -42.85 -3.51 12.66
CA ALA A 446 -42.23 -3.54 11.33
C ALA A 446 -41.50 -4.88 11.07
N LEU A 447 -42.23 -5.99 11.16
CA LEU A 447 -41.78 -7.30 10.65
C LEU A 447 -42.26 -7.47 9.21
N ASN A 448 -41.65 -6.75 8.25
CA ASN A 448 -41.61 -7.21 6.85
C ASN A 448 -40.52 -6.57 5.94
N GLU A 449 -39.54 -5.83 6.47
CA GLU A 449 -38.48 -5.24 5.63
C GLU A 449 -37.18 -6.06 5.53
N LYS A 450 -37.03 -7.13 6.32
CA LYS A 450 -35.75 -7.88 6.40
C LYS A 450 -35.38 -8.67 5.13
N GLY A 451 -36.33 -9.01 4.27
CA GLY A 451 -36.06 -9.73 3.01
C GLY A 451 -35.48 -8.84 1.90
N ASN A 452 -35.82 -7.55 1.88
CA ASN A 452 -35.45 -6.66 0.77
C ASN A 452 -34.12 -5.94 1.02
N THR A 453 -33.69 -5.82 2.28
CA THR A 453 -32.37 -5.28 2.65
C THR A 453 -31.24 -6.27 2.34
N GLN A 454 -31.49 -7.57 2.46
CA GLN A 454 -30.48 -8.61 2.25
C GLN A 454 -30.15 -8.81 0.77
N VAL A 455 -31.15 -8.73 -0.11
CA VAL A 455 -30.97 -8.76 -1.59
C VAL A 455 -30.30 -7.48 -2.11
N ARG A 456 -30.63 -6.31 -1.55
CA ARG A 456 -29.95 -5.04 -1.88
C ARG A 456 -28.51 -4.97 -1.36
N ARG A 457 -28.20 -5.64 -0.23
CA ARG A 457 -26.83 -5.77 0.30
C ARG A 457 -26.02 -6.76 -0.53
N ALA A 458 -26.62 -7.86 -1.00
CA ALA A 458 -26.00 -8.80 -1.92
C ALA A 458 -25.70 -8.17 -3.29
N HIS A 459 -26.60 -7.37 -3.87
CA HIS A 459 -26.35 -6.67 -5.13
C HIS A 459 -25.33 -5.53 -5.00
N ARG A 460 -25.31 -4.77 -3.90
CA ARG A 460 -24.23 -3.79 -3.65
C ARG A 460 -22.88 -4.46 -3.41
N ASN A 461 -22.85 -5.59 -2.73
CA ASN A 461 -21.62 -6.37 -2.54
C ASN A 461 -21.16 -6.97 -3.88
N ALA A 462 -22.05 -7.41 -4.77
CA ALA A 462 -21.68 -7.90 -6.10
C ALA A 462 -21.09 -6.79 -7.00
N ASP A 463 -21.68 -5.58 -6.99
CA ASP A 463 -21.14 -4.43 -7.73
C ASP A 463 -19.82 -3.90 -7.13
N GLN A 464 -19.63 -3.99 -5.81
CA GLN A 464 -18.38 -3.65 -5.14
C GLN A 464 -17.29 -4.71 -5.33
N VAL A 465 -17.65 -6.00 -5.39
CA VAL A 465 -16.74 -7.11 -5.70
C VAL A 465 -16.33 -7.07 -7.17
N SER A 466 -17.22 -6.65 -8.09
CA SER A 466 -16.88 -6.42 -9.49
C SER A 466 -15.89 -5.25 -9.66
N LYS A 467 -16.13 -4.11 -8.99
CA LYS A 467 -15.19 -2.97 -8.99
C LYS A 467 -13.88 -3.25 -8.26
N ALA A 468 -13.91 -4.05 -7.18
CA ALA A 468 -12.73 -4.54 -6.51
C ALA A 468 -11.97 -5.53 -7.41
N GLY A 469 -12.67 -6.41 -8.13
CA GLY A 469 -12.10 -7.32 -9.13
C GLY A 469 -11.43 -6.60 -10.30
N ASP A 470 -12.03 -5.51 -10.80
CA ASP A 470 -11.42 -4.64 -11.82
C ASP A 470 -10.19 -3.89 -11.28
N TRP A 471 -10.23 -3.44 -10.02
CA TRP A 471 -9.10 -2.82 -9.33
C TRP A 471 -7.96 -3.82 -9.06
N LEU A 472 -8.29 -5.04 -8.59
CA LEU A 472 -7.37 -6.16 -8.36
C LEU A 472 -6.72 -6.63 -9.67
N THR A 473 -7.51 -6.85 -10.73
CA THR A 473 -6.99 -7.24 -12.05
C THR A 473 -6.10 -6.14 -12.65
N ALA A 474 -6.37 -4.87 -12.34
CA ALA A 474 -5.53 -3.76 -12.77
C ALA A 474 -4.21 -3.66 -11.97
N VAL A 475 -4.23 -3.90 -10.66
CA VAL A 475 -3.05 -4.06 -9.77
C VAL A 475 -2.19 -5.27 -10.21
N THR A 476 -2.86 -6.30 -10.72
CA THR A 476 -2.48 -7.47 -11.52
C THR A 476 -1.63 -7.33 -12.78
N ALA A 477 -2.33 -6.81 -13.78
CA ALA A 477 -2.02 -6.92 -15.21
C ALA A 477 -1.34 -5.66 -15.75
N SER A 478 -0.92 -4.78 -14.86
CA SER A 478 -0.13 -3.61 -15.16
C SER A 478 1.26 -3.83 -14.70
#